data_AF-A0A524A5F6-F1
#
_entry.id   AF-A0A524A5F6-F1
#
_cell.length_a   1.000
_cell.length_b   1.000
_cell.length_c   1.000
_cell.angle_alpha   90.00
_cell.angle_beta   90.00
_cell.angle_gamma   90.00
#
_symmetry.space_group_name_H-M   'P 1'
#
loop_
_entity.id
_entity.type
_entity.pdbx_description
1 polymer ?
#
loop_
_entity_poly.entity_id
_entity_poly.type
_entity_poly.pdbx_seq_one_letter_code
_entity_poly.pdbx_strand_id
1 'polypeptide(L)'
;MGRKRAMRLKGIFDRRRGLAAPVSLLLILFSLTLVSTVAYNYAVRQIGNRKEDLKLVAAEEKMLGLEEAISFTAWSPGASKAVAFSDYGGQLRVEPGGSHLLVNLTMDGSTYTVFDSDTGRFIYELPSTVVGDLDRWLRGDQRVIVNQSTAYQALMRVETGSEYQELVGRYRPLVSSSLGDVSGGRRINNVRIYIVNLNASEAIQSGGEFHVKVTCENVTTVVNSYDLGVTVTTMDILADLDGVQRTVAVPITVGASGSTVRVEVVVCHVKIEGVSI
;
A
#
# COMPACT_ATOMS: atom_id res chain seq x y z
N MET A 1 59.80 -92.27 -23.69
CA MET A 1 58.95 -91.41 -24.56
C MET A 1 57.49 -91.72 -24.23
N GLY A 2 56.71 -90.96 -23.47
CA GLY A 2 56.56 -89.51 -23.35
C GLY A 2 55.14 -89.12 -23.78
N ARG A 3 54.09 -89.47 -22.99
CA ARG A 3 52.68 -89.17 -23.31
C ARG A 3 52.02 -88.30 -22.23
N LYS A 4 51.92 -87.01 -22.57
CA LYS A 4 50.85 -86.01 -22.32
C LYS A 4 50.16 -86.00 -20.93
N ARG A 5 50.56 -85.05 -20.09
CA ARG A 5 49.68 -84.46 -19.06
C ARG A 5 48.70 -83.49 -19.73
N ALA A 6 47.41 -83.72 -19.56
CA ALA A 6 46.37 -82.75 -19.88
C ALA A 6 46.42 -81.61 -18.85
N MET A 7 46.80 -80.41 -19.32
CA MET A 7 46.74 -79.19 -18.51
C MET A 7 45.29 -78.68 -18.53
N ARG A 8 44.65 -78.75 -17.37
CA ARG A 8 43.32 -78.18 -17.12
C ARG A 8 43.42 -76.66 -17.24
N LEU A 9 42.96 -76.08 -18.34
CA LEU A 9 42.75 -74.64 -18.51
C LEU A 9 41.53 -74.24 -17.67
N LYS A 10 41.73 -74.12 -16.35
CA LYS A 10 40.73 -73.59 -15.42
C LYS A 10 41.39 -72.46 -14.64
N GLY A 11 41.45 -71.28 -15.24
CA GLY A 11 42.01 -70.12 -14.53
C GLY A 11 42.39 -68.92 -15.38
N ILE A 12 41.54 -68.47 -16.31
CA ILE A 12 41.75 -67.14 -16.95
C ILE A 12 40.48 -66.26 -16.91
N PHE A 13 39.34 -66.71 -16.38
CA PHE A 13 38.12 -65.87 -16.29
C PHE A 13 37.84 -65.22 -14.92
N ASP A 14 38.65 -65.46 -13.88
CA ASP A 14 38.36 -64.95 -12.52
C ASP A 14 39.21 -63.75 -12.07
N ARG A 15 39.93 -63.05 -12.96
CA ARG A 15 40.79 -61.91 -12.58
C ARG A 15 40.20 -60.50 -12.77
N ARG A 16 38.90 -60.37 -13.06
CA ARG A 16 38.20 -59.06 -13.14
C ARG A 16 37.12 -58.84 -12.06
N ARG A 17 36.99 -59.75 -11.09
CA ARG A 17 35.96 -59.66 -10.02
C ARG A 17 36.38 -58.88 -8.77
N GLY A 18 37.64 -58.45 -8.65
CA GLY A 18 38.16 -57.76 -7.47
C GLY A 18 37.96 -56.23 -7.43
N LEU A 19 37.67 -55.59 -8.57
CA LEU A 19 37.50 -54.13 -8.66
C LEU A 19 36.02 -53.69 -8.76
N ALA A 20 35.11 -54.61 -9.05
CA ALA A 20 33.70 -54.28 -9.25
C ALA A 20 33.01 -53.77 -7.97
N ALA A 21 33.33 -54.36 -6.82
CA ALA A 21 32.74 -54.00 -5.53
C ALA A 21 33.14 -52.61 -5.00
N PRO A 22 34.43 -52.18 -5.00
CA PRO A 22 34.79 -50.83 -4.58
C PRO A 22 34.35 -49.76 -5.57
N VAL A 23 34.33 -50.05 -6.88
CA VAL A 23 33.87 -49.09 -7.91
C VAL A 23 32.35 -48.90 -7.83
N SER A 24 31.57 -49.95 -7.61
CA SER A 24 30.12 -49.82 -7.43
C SER A 24 29.76 -49.07 -6.14
N LEU A 25 30.49 -49.30 -5.05
CA LEU A 25 30.32 -48.54 -3.80
C LEU A 25 30.58 -47.03 -4.01
N LEU A 26 31.66 -46.67 -4.71
CA LEU A 26 31.97 -45.27 -5.03
C LEU A 26 30.89 -44.62 -5.90
N LEU A 27 30.38 -45.34 -6.91
CA LEU A 27 29.30 -44.84 -7.76
C LEU A 27 28.00 -44.62 -6.96
N ILE A 28 27.68 -45.52 -6.02
CA ILE A 28 26.51 -45.38 -5.14
C ILE A 28 26.68 -44.21 -4.17
N LEU A 29 27.86 -44.04 -3.57
CA LEU A 29 28.13 -42.90 -2.68
C LEU A 29 28.08 -41.58 -3.44
N PHE A 30 28.65 -41.53 -4.65
CA PHE A 30 28.61 -40.34 -5.49
C PHE A 30 27.17 -40.01 -5.96
N SER A 31 26.39 -41.02 -6.36
CA SER A 31 24.99 -40.79 -6.74
C SER A 31 24.13 -40.35 -5.55
N LEU A 32 24.32 -40.98 -4.38
CA LEU A 32 23.59 -40.62 -3.16
C LEU A 32 23.93 -39.20 -2.70
N THR A 33 25.21 -38.81 -2.73
CA THR A 33 25.63 -37.44 -2.37
C THR A 33 25.11 -36.42 -3.36
N LEU A 34 25.12 -36.71 -4.66
CA LEU A 34 24.56 -35.83 -5.69
C LEU A 34 23.05 -35.63 -5.48
N VAL A 35 22.28 -36.72 -5.33
CA VAL A 35 20.83 -36.66 -5.12
C VAL A 35 20.49 -35.95 -3.81
N SER A 36 21.22 -36.24 -2.74
CA SER A 36 21.01 -35.59 -1.44
C SER A 36 21.31 -34.09 -1.50
N THR A 37 22.35 -33.68 -2.22
CA THR A 37 22.71 -32.26 -2.39
C THR A 37 21.66 -31.51 -3.21
N VAL A 38 21.17 -32.13 -4.29
CA VAL A 38 20.09 -31.54 -5.12
C VAL A 38 18.81 -31.42 -4.31
N ALA A 39 18.42 -32.48 -3.57
CA ALA A 39 17.23 -32.48 -2.73
C ALA A 39 17.33 -31.44 -1.60
N TYR A 40 18.51 -31.32 -0.95
CA TYR A 40 18.78 -30.32 0.07
C TYR A 40 18.67 -28.90 -0.49
N ASN A 41 19.33 -28.62 -1.62
CA ASN A 41 19.27 -27.31 -2.27
C ASN A 41 17.85 -26.95 -2.71
N TYR A 42 17.08 -27.93 -3.20
CA TYR A 42 15.67 -27.73 -3.54
C TYR A 42 14.84 -27.40 -2.29
N ALA A 43 14.99 -28.17 -1.21
CA ALA A 43 14.26 -27.94 0.04
C ALA A 43 14.60 -26.58 0.66
N VAL A 44 15.88 -26.20 0.70
CA VAL A 44 16.32 -24.88 1.20
C VAL A 44 15.72 -23.75 0.38
N ARG A 45 15.72 -23.87 -0.97
CA ARG A 45 15.06 -22.88 -1.84
C ARG A 45 13.57 -22.81 -1.60
N GLN A 46 12.89 -23.95 -1.48
CA GLN A 46 11.45 -23.99 -1.25
C GLN A 46 11.07 -23.36 0.10
N ILE A 47 11.85 -23.60 1.16
CA ILE A 47 11.66 -22.97 2.46
C ILE A 47 11.95 -21.47 2.39
N GLY A 48 12.99 -21.07 1.66
CA GLY A 48 13.33 -19.67 1.41
C GLY A 48 12.16 -18.91 0.79
N ASN A 49 11.61 -19.41 -0.32
CA ASN A 49 10.48 -18.78 -1.01
C ASN A 49 9.25 -18.67 -0.09
N ARG A 50 8.90 -19.74 0.65
CA ARG A 50 7.77 -19.69 1.59
C ARG A 50 7.97 -18.67 2.71
N LYS A 51 9.20 -18.48 3.18
CA LYS A 51 9.54 -17.47 4.19
C LYS A 51 9.34 -16.05 3.64
N GLU A 52 9.67 -15.83 2.37
CA GLU A 52 9.50 -14.54 1.70
C GLU A 52 8.01 -14.21 1.47
N ASP A 53 7.20 -15.19 1.05
CA ASP A 53 5.75 -15.03 0.93
C ASP A 53 5.12 -14.64 2.29
N LEU A 54 5.56 -15.27 3.38
CA LEU A 54 5.08 -14.94 4.73
C LEU A 54 5.49 -13.53 5.16
N LYS A 55 6.70 -13.09 4.80
CA LYS A 55 7.16 -11.72 5.08
C LYS A 55 6.35 -10.68 4.32
N LEU A 56 5.98 -10.97 3.06
CA LEU A 56 5.12 -10.11 2.26
C LEU A 56 3.75 -9.95 2.92
N VAL A 57 3.06 -11.05 3.22
CA VAL A 57 1.73 -11.01 3.85
C VAL A 57 1.78 -10.28 5.19
N ALA A 58 2.82 -10.52 6.00
CA ALA A 58 3.00 -9.82 7.26
C ALA A 58 3.23 -8.31 7.07
N ALA A 59 4.00 -7.91 6.06
CA ALA A 59 4.19 -6.49 5.73
C ALA A 59 2.89 -5.83 5.25
N GLU A 60 2.09 -6.51 4.43
CA GLU A 60 0.78 -6.04 3.97
C GLU A 60 -0.19 -5.83 5.13
N GLU A 61 -0.34 -6.85 5.99
CA GLU A 61 -1.16 -6.76 7.19
C GLU A 61 -0.68 -5.62 8.10
N LYS A 62 0.64 -5.44 8.21
CA LYS A 62 1.19 -4.39 9.06
C LYS A 62 0.96 -2.99 8.51
N MET A 63 1.08 -2.82 7.20
CA MET A 63 0.74 -1.58 6.52
C MET A 63 -0.75 -1.25 6.65
N LEU A 64 -1.63 -2.25 6.56
CA LEU A 64 -3.06 -2.07 6.86
C LEU A 64 -3.29 -1.68 8.32
N GLY A 65 -2.53 -2.24 9.26
CA GLY A 65 -2.56 -1.83 10.66
C GLY A 65 -2.11 -0.39 10.90
N LEU A 66 -1.15 0.10 10.11
CA LEU A 66 -0.75 1.51 10.12
C LEU A 66 -1.87 2.42 9.59
N GLU A 67 -2.51 2.05 8.47
CA GLU A 67 -3.68 2.76 7.96
C GLU A 67 -4.82 2.78 8.98
N GLU A 68 -5.10 1.65 9.62
CA GLU A 68 -6.11 1.57 10.66
C GLU A 68 -5.78 2.50 11.84
N ALA A 69 -4.49 2.63 12.20
CA ALA A 69 -4.07 3.58 13.24
C ALA A 69 -4.29 5.04 12.82
N ILE A 70 -4.05 5.38 11.56
CA ILE A 70 -4.34 6.71 11.00
C ILE A 70 -5.85 6.94 10.99
N SER A 71 -6.64 6.03 10.42
CA SER A 71 -8.10 6.15 10.37
C SER A 71 -8.75 6.20 11.76
N PHE A 72 -8.19 5.51 12.75
CA PHE A 72 -8.65 5.55 14.14
C PHE A 72 -8.35 6.89 14.83
N THR A 73 -7.18 7.49 14.56
CA THR A 73 -6.78 8.76 15.18
C THR A 73 -7.34 9.97 14.42
N ALA A 74 -7.65 9.80 13.13
CA ALA A 74 -8.21 10.84 12.28
C ALA A 74 -9.45 11.48 12.91
N TRP A 75 -9.60 12.78 12.69
CA TRP A 75 -10.74 13.58 13.17
C TRP A 75 -10.84 13.76 14.69
N SER A 76 -9.88 13.22 15.47
CA SER A 76 -9.83 13.37 16.93
C SER A 76 -8.51 14.05 17.36
N PRO A 77 -8.47 15.39 17.46
CA PRO A 77 -7.26 16.11 17.86
C PRO A 77 -6.68 15.60 19.18
N GLY A 78 -5.37 15.35 19.20
CA GLY A 78 -4.64 14.79 20.33
C GLY A 78 -4.72 13.27 20.48
N ALA A 79 -5.57 12.58 19.71
CA ALA A 79 -5.58 11.12 19.71
C ALA A 79 -4.28 10.59 19.09
N SER A 80 -3.75 9.52 19.69
CA SER A 80 -2.55 8.86 19.17
C SER A 80 -2.61 7.34 19.34
N LYS A 81 -1.89 6.62 18.47
CA LYS A 81 -1.77 5.17 18.49
C LYS A 81 -0.37 4.76 18.02
N ALA A 82 0.28 3.87 18.77
CA ALA A 82 1.58 3.32 18.41
C ALA A 82 1.43 2.04 17.57
N VAL A 83 2.36 1.83 16.63
CA VAL A 83 2.41 0.70 15.71
C VAL A 83 3.84 0.15 15.68
N ALA A 84 4.00 -1.10 16.11
CA ALA A 84 5.28 -1.79 16.19
C ALA A 84 5.58 -2.59 14.92
N PHE A 85 6.60 -2.22 14.14
CA PHE A 85 7.04 -2.96 12.95
C PHE A 85 8.12 -3.97 13.31
N SER A 86 7.99 -5.18 12.80
CA SER A 86 9.03 -6.22 12.88
C SER A 86 9.90 -6.22 11.63
N ASP A 87 11.01 -6.96 11.66
CA ASP A 87 11.87 -7.13 10.48
C ASP A 87 11.23 -8.03 9.41
N TYR A 88 10.50 -7.41 8.47
CA TYR A 88 9.98 -8.11 7.29
C TYR A 88 10.96 -8.07 6.09
N GLY A 89 12.21 -7.60 6.28
CA GLY A 89 13.22 -7.52 5.22
C GLY A 89 13.06 -6.33 4.27
N GLY A 90 12.30 -5.31 4.68
CA GLY A 90 12.04 -4.09 3.92
C GLY A 90 12.24 -2.85 4.79
N GLN A 91 11.89 -1.68 4.26
CA GLN A 91 11.99 -0.40 4.97
C GLN A 91 10.68 0.38 4.85
N LEU A 92 10.21 0.94 5.98
CA LEU A 92 9.16 1.96 5.97
C LEU A 92 9.79 3.31 5.67
N ARG A 93 9.28 3.97 4.64
CA ARG A 93 9.58 5.35 4.28
C ARG A 93 8.33 6.20 4.46
N VAL A 94 8.43 7.32 5.18
CA VAL A 94 7.36 8.31 5.28
C VAL A 94 7.83 9.56 4.56
N GLU A 95 7.03 10.01 3.60
CA GLU A 95 7.34 11.16 2.75
C GLU A 95 6.26 12.23 2.96
N PRO A 96 6.48 13.19 3.86
CA PRO A 96 5.50 14.22 4.16
C PRO A 96 5.13 15.06 2.93
N GLY A 97 6.04 15.26 1.97
CA GLY A 97 5.77 15.96 0.71
C GLY A 97 5.53 15.04 -0.50
N GLY A 98 5.28 13.74 -0.29
CA GLY A 98 5.32 12.75 -1.37
C GLY A 98 4.06 12.63 -2.23
N SER A 99 2.97 13.33 -1.89
CA SER A 99 1.75 13.39 -2.70
C SER A 99 1.17 14.80 -2.71
N HIS A 100 0.73 15.26 -3.87
CA HIS A 100 0.14 16.59 -4.08
C HIS A 100 -1.35 16.48 -4.38
N LEU A 101 -2.18 17.24 -3.65
CA LEU A 101 -3.63 17.26 -3.83
C LEU A 101 -4.12 18.67 -4.15
N LEU A 102 -4.77 18.80 -5.30
CA LEU A 102 -5.50 20.00 -5.72
C LEU A 102 -7.00 19.69 -5.79
N VAL A 103 -7.81 20.51 -5.14
CA VAL A 103 -9.27 20.40 -5.14
C VAL A 103 -9.89 21.68 -5.67
N ASN A 104 -10.64 21.55 -6.76
CA ASN A 104 -11.33 22.63 -7.44
C ASN A 104 -12.85 22.39 -7.42
N LEU A 105 -13.59 23.48 -7.29
CA LEU A 105 -15.03 23.52 -7.43
C LEU A 105 -15.38 24.20 -8.75
N THR A 106 -16.29 23.63 -9.51
CA THR A 106 -16.87 24.28 -10.69
C THR A 106 -18.36 24.43 -10.49
N MET A 107 -18.84 25.68 -10.53
CA MET A 107 -20.25 26.03 -10.41
C MET A 107 -20.51 27.33 -11.20
N ASP A 108 -21.66 27.42 -11.86
CA ASP A 108 -22.06 28.59 -12.65
C ASP A 108 -21.01 29.04 -13.68
N GLY A 109 -20.35 28.07 -14.33
CA GLY A 109 -19.30 28.31 -15.33
C GLY A 109 -17.98 28.85 -14.77
N SER A 110 -17.86 29.03 -13.45
CA SER A 110 -16.65 29.51 -12.77
C SER A 110 -15.97 28.40 -11.98
N THR A 111 -14.64 28.43 -11.89
CA THR A 111 -13.84 27.46 -11.13
C THR A 111 -13.11 28.13 -9.97
N TYR A 112 -13.14 27.49 -8.80
CA TYR A 112 -12.57 27.97 -7.55
C TYR A 112 -11.67 26.90 -6.92
N THR A 113 -10.43 27.25 -6.61
CA THR A 113 -9.52 26.36 -5.87
C THR A 113 -9.80 26.48 -4.38
N VAL A 114 -10.08 25.34 -3.73
CA VAL A 114 -10.41 25.29 -2.30
C VAL A 114 -9.38 24.55 -1.46
N PHE A 115 -8.51 23.77 -2.09
CA PHE A 115 -7.36 23.15 -1.45
C PHE A 115 -6.26 22.95 -2.48
N ASP A 116 -5.03 23.31 -2.14
CA ASP A 116 -3.83 23.12 -2.96
C ASP A 116 -2.64 22.99 -2.01
N SER A 117 -2.21 21.75 -1.79
CA SER A 117 -1.10 21.44 -0.89
C SER A 117 -0.66 20.01 -1.09
N ASP A 118 0.59 19.74 -0.72
CA ASP A 118 1.04 18.38 -0.47
C ASP A 118 0.23 17.79 0.71
N THR A 119 -0.02 16.48 0.66
CA THR A 119 -0.72 15.71 1.70
C THR A 119 0.10 14.53 2.20
N GLY A 120 1.26 14.27 1.60
CA GLY A 120 2.19 13.22 2.00
C GLY A 120 1.73 11.80 1.72
N ARG A 121 2.66 10.86 1.88
CA ARG A 121 2.43 9.42 1.70
C ARG A 121 3.37 8.61 2.58
N PHE A 122 3.04 7.34 2.77
CA PHE A 122 3.92 6.37 3.42
C PHE A 122 4.09 5.16 2.50
N ILE A 123 5.30 4.60 2.50
CA ILE A 123 5.75 3.58 1.56
C ILE A 123 6.43 2.49 2.37
N TYR A 124 6.16 1.23 2.06
CA TYR A 124 6.95 0.13 2.57
C TYR A 124 7.59 -0.63 1.41
N GLU A 125 8.91 -0.65 1.37
CA GLU A 125 9.68 -1.37 0.36
C GLU A 125 9.57 -2.87 0.61
N LEU A 126 9.16 -3.62 -0.41
CA LEU A 126 9.04 -5.07 -0.36
C LEU A 126 10.39 -5.73 -0.67
N PRO A 127 10.69 -6.89 -0.04
CA PRO A 127 11.88 -7.65 -0.39
C PRO A 127 11.87 -8.06 -1.87
N SER A 128 13.05 -8.06 -2.49
CA SER A 128 13.32 -8.13 -3.93
C SER A 128 12.86 -9.38 -4.70
N THR A 129 12.13 -10.30 -4.05
CA THR A 129 11.74 -11.60 -4.62
C THR A 129 10.25 -11.71 -4.96
N VAL A 130 9.47 -10.66 -4.75
CA VAL A 130 8.03 -10.68 -5.05
C VAL A 130 7.80 -10.39 -6.53
N VAL A 131 7.53 -11.44 -7.31
CA VAL A 131 6.92 -11.34 -8.64
C VAL A 131 5.46 -11.74 -8.49
N GLY A 132 4.57 -10.77 -8.23
CA GLY A 132 3.13 -11.02 -8.16
C GLY A 132 2.29 -9.76 -7.97
N ASP A 133 1.38 -9.52 -8.92
CA ASP A 133 0.30 -8.51 -8.95
C ASP A 133 0.68 -7.05 -8.65
N LEU A 134 1.45 -6.47 -9.57
CA LEU A 134 1.55 -5.01 -9.71
C LEU A 134 0.16 -4.38 -9.86
N ASP A 135 -0.05 -3.20 -9.28
CA ASP A 135 -1.31 -2.43 -9.29
C ASP A 135 -2.48 -3.08 -8.51
N ARG A 136 -2.17 -4.05 -7.64
CA ARG A 136 -3.17 -4.60 -6.71
C ARG A 136 -3.49 -3.60 -5.59
N TRP A 137 -4.78 -3.36 -5.39
CA TRP A 137 -5.30 -2.56 -4.28
C TRP A 137 -5.38 -3.40 -3.00
N LEU A 138 -4.70 -2.94 -1.95
CA LEU A 138 -4.86 -3.44 -0.59
C LEU A 138 -6.04 -2.76 0.13
N ARG A 139 -6.25 -1.47 -0.16
CA ARG A 139 -7.29 -0.64 0.45
C ARG A 139 -7.72 0.45 -0.53
N GLY A 140 -9.03 0.68 -0.63
CA GLY A 140 -9.57 1.66 -1.56
C GLY A 140 -9.65 1.15 -2.99
N ASP A 141 -9.59 2.07 -3.96
CA ASP A 141 -9.73 1.80 -5.39
C ASP A 141 -9.20 2.97 -6.23
N GLN A 142 -9.21 2.84 -7.55
CA GLN A 142 -8.67 3.82 -8.51
C GLN A 142 -9.30 5.24 -8.50
N ARG A 143 -10.39 5.49 -7.77
CA ARG A 143 -11.02 6.82 -7.72
C ARG A 143 -10.18 7.75 -6.85
N VAL A 144 -9.80 8.93 -7.34
CA VAL A 144 -9.04 9.93 -6.53
C VAL A 144 -9.93 10.83 -5.67
N ILE A 145 -11.25 10.72 -5.79
CA ILE A 145 -12.24 11.40 -4.96
C ILE A 145 -13.48 10.52 -4.85
N VAL A 146 -14.12 10.55 -3.69
CA VAL A 146 -15.34 9.79 -3.43
C VAL A 146 -16.37 10.66 -2.75
N ASN A 147 -17.65 10.40 -3.01
CA ASN A 147 -18.78 11.06 -2.37
C ASN A 147 -19.70 10.07 -1.62
N GLN A 148 -19.16 8.88 -1.32
CA GLN A 148 -19.87 7.78 -0.65
C GLN A 148 -19.29 7.61 0.74
N SER A 149 -20.11 7.74 1.78
CA SER A 149 -19.65 7.63 3.18
C SER A 149 -19.07 6.27 3.55
N THR A 150 -19.37 5.23 2.77
CA THR A 150 -18.83 3.86 2.95
C THR A 150 -17.51 3.63 2.23
N ALA A 151 -17.04 4.57 1.42
CA ALA A 151 -15.79 4.43 0.69
C ALA A 151 -14.59 4.79 1.58
N TYR A 152 -13.54 4.00 1.48
CA TYR A 152 -12.27 4.29 2.15
C TYR A 152 -11.62 5.56 1.59
N GLN A 153 -11.09 6.41 2.46
CA GLN A 153 -10.23 7.53 2.08
C GLN A 153 -8.80 7.10 1.82
N ALA A 154 -8.34 6.03 2.48
CA ALA A 154 -7.03 5.47 2.20
C ALA A 154 -7.00 4.80 0.82
N LEU A 155 -5.92 5.08 0.10
CA LEU A 155 -5.53 4.48 -1.16
C LEU A 155 -4.24 3.72 -0.90
N MET A 156 -4.32 2.40 -0.81
CA MET A 156 -3.16 1.54 -0.62
C MET A 156 -3.05 0.54 -1.75
N ARG A 157 -1.92 0.55 -2.45
CA ARG A 157 -1.66 -0.38 -3.55
C ARG A 157 -0.19 -0.75 -3.66
N VAL A 158 0.07 -1.84 -4.37
CA VAL A 158 1.41 -2.27 -4.76
C VAL A 158 1.83 -1.49 -6.01
N GLU A 159 2.95 -0.76 -5.94
CA GLU A 159 3.53 0.00 -7.04
C GLU A 159 4.95 -0.49 -7.35
N THR A 160 5.43 -0.20 -8.56
CA THR A 160 6.83 -0.45 -8.94
C THR A 160 7.67 0.75 -8.49
N GLY A 161 8.53 0.57 -7.49
CA GLY A 161 9.55 1.54 -7.12
C GLY A 161 10.75 1.51 -8.08
N SER A 162 11.77 2.33 -7.80
CA SER A 162 12.97 2.40 -8.64
C SER A 162 13.83 1.13 -8.58
N GLU A 163 13.89 0.49 -7.41
CA GLU A 163 14.72 -0.69 -7.15
C GLU A 163 13.91 -1.90 -6.69
N TYR A 164 12.80 -1.66 -5.98
CA TYR A 164 11.97 -2.69 -5.36
C TYR A 164 10.48 -2.41 -5.60
N GLN A 165 9.63 -3.43 -5.39
CA GLN A 165 8.20 -3.19 -5.30
C GLN A 165 7.88 -2.45 -3.99
N GLU A 166 6.86 -1.60 -4.02
CA GLU A 166 6.53 -0.71 -2.92
C GLU A 166 5.05 -0.83 -2.56
N LEU A 167 4.74 -0.98 -1.27
CA LEU A 167 3.40 -0.79 -0.75
C LEU A 167 3.20 0.70 -0.47
N VAL A 168 2.46 1.39 -1.32
CA VAL A 168 2.26 2.85 -1.22
C VAL A 168 0.89 3.13 -0.62
N GLY A 169 0.87 3.94 0.44
CA GLY A 169 -0.33 4.44 1.10
C GLY A 169 -0.45 5.97 1.01
N ARG A 170 -1.59 6.45 0.50
CA ARG A 170 -1.97 7.87 0.39
C ARG A 170 -3.45 8.07 0.67
N TYR A 171 -3.93 9.32 0.71
CA TYR A 171 -5.33 9.62 1.02
C TYR A 171 -6.01 10.43 -0.07
N ARG A 172 -7.23 10.02 -0.42
CA ARG A 172 -8.15 10.79 -1.28
C ARG A 172 -9.13 11.62 -0.46
N PRO A 173 -9.60 12.77 -0.99
CA PRO A 173 -10.69 13.51 -0.40
C PRO A 173 -12.00 12.71 -0.40
N LEU A 174 -12.77 12.86 0.68
CA LEU A 174 -14.16 12.40 0.79
C LEU A 174 -15.09 13.61 0.80
N VAL A 175 -16.08 13.60 -0.07
CA VAL A 175 -17.11 14.62 -0.15
C VAL A 175 -18.39 14.12 0.49
N SER A 176 -19.01 14.94 1.33
CA SER A 176 -20.38 14.73 1.81
C SER A 176 -21.21 15.97 1.52
N SER A 177 -22.50 15.79 1.28
CA SER A 177 -23.43 16.91 1.18
C SER A 177 -24.65 16.69 2.06
N SER A 178 -25.20 17.78 2.56
CA SER A 178 -26.44 17.80 3.33
C SER A 178 -27.22 19.07 3.04
N LEU A 179 -28.54 19.00 3.24
CA LEU A 179 -29.41 20.16 3.07
C LEU A 179 -29.50 20.92 4.38
N GLY A 180 -29.33 22.24 4.29
CA GLY A 180 -29.66 23.17 5.35
C GLY A 180 -31.08 23.71 5.19
N ASP A 181 -31.37 24.72 6.00
CA ASP A 181 -32.64 25.43 5.97
C ASP A 181 -32.79 26.35 4.75
N VAL A 182 -33.98 26.94 4.62
CA VAL A 182 -34.23 28.02 3.65
C VAL A 182 -34.03 29.34 4.37
N SER A 183 -33.21 30.22 3.79
CA SER A 183 -32.99 31.58 4.30
C SER A 183 -33.21 32.58 3.17
N GLY A 184 -34.12 33.55 3.37
CA GLY A 184 -34.42 34.57 2.36
C GLY A 184 -34.87 34.01 1.01
N GLY A 185 -35.58 32.87 1.00
CA GLY A 185 -36.01 32.19 -0.23
C GLY A 185 -34.91 31.39 -0.95
N ARG A 186 -33.66 31.44 -0.47
CA ARG A 186 -32.54 30.63 -0.95
C ARG A 186 -32.42 29.35 -0.13
N ARG A 187 -32.20 28.22 -0.79
CA ARG A 187 -31.94 26.94 -0.11
C ARG A 187 -30.45 26.83 0.24
N ILE A 188 -30.13 26.48 1.48
CA ILE A 188 -28.75 26.24 1.91
C ILE A 188 -28.36 24.80 1.58
N ASN A 189 -27.24 24.64 0.87
CA ASN A 189 -26.62 23.35 0.58
C ASN A 189 -25.26 23.31 1.27
N ASN A 190 -25.11 22.43 2.26
CA ASN A 190 -23.84 22.24 2.95
C ASN A 190 -23.05 21.14 2.25
N VAL A 191 -21.83 21.45 1.86
CA VAL A 191 -20.90 20.50 1.25
C VAL A 191 -19.65 20.47 2.08
N ARG A 192 -19.21 19.30 2.48
CA ARG A 192 -18.00 19.12 3.28
C ARG A 192 -17.01 18.24 2.55
N ILE A 193 -15.77 18.67 2.49
CA ILE A 193 -14.65 17.97 1.86
C ILE A 193 -13.67 17.62 2.96
N TYR A 194 -13.54 16.32 3.22
CA TYR A 194 -12.64 15.78 4.24
C TYR A 194 -11.32 15.39 3.61
N ILE A 195 -10.22 15.93 4.14
CA ILE A 195 -8.85 15.68 3.68
C ILE A 195 -8.01 15.19 4.87
N VAL A 196 -7.30 14.07 4.67
CA VAL A 196 -6.27 13.60 5.61
C VAL A 196 -4.93 14.07 5.06
N ASN A 197 -4.18 14.79 5.87
CA ASN A 197 -2.89 15.37 5.51
C ASN A 197 -1.80 14.81 6.42
N LEU A 198 -0.76 14.22 5.83
CA LEU A 198 0.40 13.63 6.49
C LEU A 198 1.63 14.55 6.52
N ASN A 199 1.55 15.80 6.05
CA ASN A 199 2.68 16.73 5.95
C ASN A 199 3.35 17.04 7.29
N ALA A 200 2.63 16.89 8.39
CA ALA A 200 3.17 17.05 9.74
C ALA A 200 4.09 15.88 10.17
N SER A 201 4.11 14.79 9.39
CA SER A 201 4.92 13.61 9.67
C SER A 201 6.42 13.90 9.59
N GLU A 202 7.19 13.09 10.30
CA GLU A 202 8.63 13.09 10.15
C GLU A 202 9.02 12.34 8.87
N ALA A 203 10.11 12.77 8.23
CA ALA A 203 10.72 11.98 7.18
C ALA A 203 11.39 10.76 7.83
N ILE A 204 10.74 9.60 7.71
CA ILE A 204 11.20 8.35 8.31
C ILE A 204 11.79 7.48 7.19
N GLN A 205 12.90 6.82 7.47
CA GLN A 205 13.42 5.71 6.67
C GLN A 205 13.99 4.67 7.64
N SER A 206 13.19 3.66 7.96
CA SER A 206 13.51 2.67 8.99
C SER A 206 13.26 1.26 8.50
N GLY A 207 14.26 0.38 8.69
CA GLY A 207 14.15 -1.06 8.50
C GLY A 207 14.39 -1.82 9.82
N GLY A 208 14.16 -3.12 9.80
CA GLY A 208 14.29 -3.96 10.99
C GLY A 208 13.11 -3.79 11.95
N GLU A 209 13.37 -3.90 13.26
CA GLU A 209 12.36 -3.70 14.30
C GLU A 209 12.35 -2.25 14.77
N PHE A 210 11.19 -1.59 14.68
CA PHE A 210 11.02 -0.19 15.06
C PHE A 210 9.57 0.11 15.41
N HIS A 211 9.33 1.25 16.03
CA HIS A 211 8.00 1.70 16.41
C HIS A 211 7.71 3.06 15.79
N VAL A 212 6.50 3.23 15.31
CA VAL A 212 5.98 4.54 14.89
C VAL A 212 4.77 4.89 15.74
N LYS A 213 4.59 6.18 15.99
CA LYS A 213 3.41 6.73 16.63
C LYS A 213 2.67 7.58 15.62
N VAL A 214 1.38 7.32 15.50
CA VAL A 214 0.45 8.11 14.69
C VAL A 214 -0.31 9.02 15.64
N THR A 215 -0.34 10.32 15.35
CA THR A 215 -1.03 11.32 16.16
C THR A 215 -1.85 12.25 15.26
N CYS A 216 -3.10 12.52 15.61
CA CYS A 216 -3.84 13.63 15.02
C CYS A 216 -3.44 14.92 15.73
N GLU A 217 -2.64 15.78 15.09
CA GLU A 217 -2.15 17.00 15.72
C GLU A 217 -3.26 18.03 15.89
N ASN A 218 -4.01 18.26 14.82
CA ASN A 218 -5.16 19.16 14.81
C ASN A 218 -6.11 18.84 13.65
N VAL A 219 -7.30 19.45 13.73
CA VAL A 219 -8.27 19.48 12.62
C VAL A 219 -8.56 20.94 12.34
N THR A 220 -8.37 21.35 11.09
CA THR A 220 -8.62 22.71 10.63
C THR A 220 -9.83 22.73 9.70
N THR A 221 -10.56 23.84 9.66
CA THR A 221 -11.73 23.98 8.81
C THR A 221 -11.77 25.36 8.18
N VAL A 222 -11.94 25.40 6.86
CA VAL A 222 -12.17 26.62 6.09
C VAL A 222 -13.56 26.56 5.49
N VAL A 223 -14.33 27.62 5.65
CA VAL A 223 -15.71 27.70 5.16
C VAL A 223 -15.83 28.82 4.14
N ASN A 224 -16.25 28.47 2.93
CA ASN A 224 -16.58 29.40 1.86
C ASN A 224 -18.08 29.31 1.55
N SER A 225 -18.71 30.43 1.23
CA SER A 225 -20.13 30.48 0.87
C SER A 225 -20.30 31.13 -0.49
N TYR A 226 -21.08 30.48 -1.36
CA TYR A 226 -21.32 30.91 -2.72
C TYR A 226 -22.82 31.03 -2.96
N ASP A 227 -23.24 32.18 -3.47
CA ASP A 227 -24.62 32.46 -3.80
C ASP A 227 -24.86 32.16 -5.28
N LEU A 228 -25.70 31.17 -5.55
CA LEU A 228 -25.97 30.69 -6.91
C LEU A 228 -27.38 31.04 -7.39
N GLY A 229 -27.50 31.25 -8.70
CA GLY A 229 -28.77 31.52 -9.37
C GLY A 229 -29.74 30.33 -9.37
N VAL A 230 -30.97 30.58 -9.81
CA VAL A 230 -32.06 29.58 -9.83
C VAL A 230 -31.86 28.46 -10.85
N THR A 231 -30.93 28.61 -11.80
CA THR A 231 -30.66 27.63 -12.86
C THR A 231 -29.54 26.65 -12.48
N VAL A 232 -28.79 26.91 -11.41
CA VAL A 232 -27.64 26.09 -11.02
C VAL A 232 -28.08 24.96 -10.10
N THR A 233 -28.10 23.73 -10.63
CA THR A 233 -28.60 22.53 -9.94
C THR A 233 -27.49 21.53 -9.58
N THR A 234 -26.26 21.80 -9.98
CA THR A 234 -25.11 20.92 -9.72
C THR A 234 -23.85 21.73 -9.45
N MET A 235 -22.99 21.19 -8.59
CA MET A 235 -21.62 21.66 -8.40
C MET A 235 -20.67 20.49 -8.63
N ASP A 236 -19.68 20.69 -9.47
CA ASP A 236 -18.65 19.69 -9.74
C ASP A 236 -17.46 19.93 -8.82
N ILE A 237 -16.98 18.86 -8.18
CA ILE A 237 -15.78 18.89 -7.35
C ILE A 237 -14.74 18.01 -8.05
N LEU A 238 -13.70 18.65 -8.58
CA LEU A 238 -12.57 17.99 -9.20
C LEU A 238 -11.46 17.85 -8.17
N ALA A 239 -10.94 16.64 -8.01
CA ALA A 239 -9.68 16.39 -7.31
C ALA A 239 -8.62 15.94 -8.32
N ASP A 240 -7.44 16.52 -8.21
CA ASP A 240 -6.21 16.09 -8.85
C ASP A 240 -5.26 15.58 -7.76
N LEU A 241 -4.96 14.28 -7.79
CA LEU A 241 -4.01 13.64 -6.89
C LEU A 241 -2.85 13.09 -7.71
N ASP A 242 -1.67 13.69 -7.55
CA ASP A 242 -0.45 13.33 -8.29
C ASP A 242 -0.63 13.31 -9.83
N GLY A 243 -1.42 14.23 -10.38
CA GLY A 243 -1.72 14.34 -11.82
C GLY A 243 -2.90 13.49 -12.30
N VAL A 244 -3.50 12.68 -11.43
CA VAL A 244 -4.69 11.89 -11.75
C VAL A 244 -5.95 12.65 -11.34
N GLN A 245 -6.79 12.99 -12.32
CA GLN A 245 -7.98 13.80 -12.10
C GLN A 245 -9.27 12.98 -12.11
N ARG A 246 -10.16 13.25 -11.15
CA ARG A 246 -11.57 12.79 -11.18
C ARG A 246 -12.49 13.86 -10.61
N THR A 247 -13.73 13.84 -11.09
CA THR A 247 -14.79 14.77 -10.68
C THR A 247 -15.93 14.00 -10.03
N VAL A 248 -16.48 14.54 -8.95
CA VAL A 248 -17.77 14.13 -8.39
C VAL A 248 -18.76 15.29 -8.52
N ALA A 249 -19.96 14.99 -9.01
CA ALA A 249 -21.05 15.96 -9.07
C ALA A 249 -21.85 15.91 -7.76
N VAL A 250 -22.07 17.06 -7.16
CA VAL A 250 -22.93 17.24 -5.98
C VAL A 250 -24.21 17.94 -6.41
N PRO A 251 -25.39 17.32 -6.17
CA PRO A 251 -26.67 17.95 -6.50
C PRO A 251 -26.92 19.15 -5.58
N ILE A 252 -27.39 20.25 -6.17
CA ILE A 252 -27.79 21.47 -5.47
C ILE A 252 -29.30 21.54 -5.49
N THR A 253 -29.89 21.65 -4.30
CA THR A 253 -31.32 21.98 -4.17
C THR A 253 -31.49 23.49 -4.25
N VAL A 254 -32.40 23.93 -5.11
CA VAL A 254 -32.63 25.35 -5.41
C VAL A 254 -33.94 25.81 -4.77
N GLY A 255 -33.95 26.99 -4.17
CA GLY A 255 -35.14 27.66 -3.65
C GLY A 255 -35.71 28.69 -4.63
N ALA A 256 -36.77 29.40 -4.24
CA ALA A 256 -37.43 30.41 -5.09
C ALA A 256 -36.49 31.56 -5.50
N SER A 257 -35.51 31.89 -4.67
CA SER A 257 -34.53 32.97 -4.91
C SER A 257 -33.12 32.45 -5.25
N GLY A 258 -32.99 31.15 -5.56
CA GLY A 258 -31.72 30.49 -5.85
C GLY A 258 -31.24 29.61 -4.70
N SER A 259 -29.94 29.41 -4.60
CA SER A 259 -29.32 28.63 -3.52
C SER A 259 -28.10 29.34 -2.94
N THR A 260 -27.71 28.92 -1.75
CA THR A 260 -26.42 29.26 -1.13
C THR A 260 -25.70 27.95 -0.86
N VAL A 261 -24.52 27.78 -1.44
CA VAL A 261 -23.67 26.60 -1.23
C VAL A 261 -22.60 26.98 -0.22
N ARG A 262 -22.61 26.32 0.94
CA ARG A 262 -21.58 26.42 1.96
C ARG A 262 -20.61 25.25 1.79
N VAL A 263 -19.39 25.54 1.39
CA VAL A 263 -18.32 24.54 1.26
C VAL A 263 -17.39 24.61 2.46
N GLU A 264 -17.34 23.53 3.23
CA GLU A 264 -16.46 23.35 4.37
C GLU A 264 -15.33 22.39 3.98
N VAL A 265 -14.09 22.89 3.89
CA VAL A 265 -12.90 22.04 3.73
C VAL A 265 -12.36 21.72 5.11
N VAL A 266 -12.42 20.45 5.50
CA VAL A 266 -11.96 19.95 6.80
C VAL A 266 -10.69 19.15 6.59
N VAL A 267 -9.57 19.65 7.12
CA VAL A 267 -8.26 19.03 6.98
C VAL A 267 -7.81 18.48 8.33
N CYS A 268 -7.63 17.17 8.40
CA CYS A 268 -7.04 16.48 9.54
C CYS A 268 -5.53 16.36 9.32
N HIS A 269 -4.74 16.99 10.20
CA HIS A 269 -3.28 16.90 10.14
C HIS A 269 -2.82 15.74 11.03
N VAL A 270 -2.34 14.69 10.38
CA VAL A 270 -1.85 13.47 11.03
C VAL A 270 -0.33 13.46 10.94
N LYS A 271 0.32 13.29 12.08
CA LYS A 271 1.76 13.12 12.22
C LYS A 271 2.09 11.65 12.45
N ILE A 272 2.95 11.10 11.59
CA ILE A 272 3.66 9.84 11.83
C ILE A 272 5.07 10.19 12.30
N GLU A 273 5.44 9.73 13.48
CA GLU A 273 6.76 9.98 14.09
C GLU A 273 7.41 8.67 14.55
N GLY A 274 8.74 8.59 14.46
CA GLY A 274 9.50 7.45 14.99
C GLY A 274 9.57 7.53 16.51
N VAL A 275 9.37 6.42 17.21
CA VAL A 275 9.46 6.38 18.68
C VAL A 275 10.34 5.23 19.15
N SER A 276 11.10 5.49 20.22
CA SER A 276 11.73 4.44 21.02
C SER A 276 10.78 4.09 22.17
N ILE A 277 10.56 2.80 22.38
CA ILE A 277 9.78 2.25 23.50
C ILE A 277 10.74 1.46 24.39
#